data_AF-A0A941X1P9-F1
#
_entry.id   AF-A0A941X1P9-F1
#
_cell.length_a   1.000
_cell.length_b   1.000
_cell.length_c   1.000
_cell.angle_alpha   90.00
_cell.angle_beta   90.00
_cell.angle_gamma   90.00
#
_symmetry.space_group_name_H-M   'P 1'
#
loop_
_entity.id
_entity.type
_entity.pdbx_description
1 polymer ?
#
loop_
_entity_poly.entity_id
_entity_poly.type
_entity_poly.pdbx_seq_one_letter_code
_entity_poly.pdbx_strand_id
1 'polypeptide(L)'
;MKYLYTIVMAMLVLASCSENERMVYTDTPGIYFPDYVVGADSLVYSFRMKDTDRDTIQIHVKLLGDLLDEAGEYEVIVSENSSAVAGKHYETLQHRFTYEADKSVSSFPVVVMKPGAELDEATVMLELSLKATESLSLGYPDRVNMRLMITNQLVKPAYWDMPLALYFGEYSKVKHQRCILLMGHDFPLTKEELIGWGGLNYYSYWMQQGRVVCEYYATHTEYDEDGNLITVWNPF
;
A
#
# COMPACT_ATOMS: atom_id res chain seq x y z
N MET A 1 -4.68 36.43 -57.86
CA MET A 1 -5.31 36.05 -56.58
C MET A 1 -5.55 34.54 -56.44
N LYS A 2 -6.09 33.82 -57.45
CA LYS A 2 -6.33 32.36 -57.36
C LYS A 2 -5.09 31.49 -57.08
N TYR A 3 -3.94 31.83 -57.65
CA TYR A 3 -2.69 31.07 -57.48
C TYR A 3 -1.97 31.29 -56.13
N LEU A 4 -2.31 32.38 -55.42
CA LEU A 4 -1.73 32.65 -54.10
C LEU A 4 -2.33 31.72 -53.04
N TYR A 5 -3.65 31.50 -53.11
CA TYR A 5 -4.35 30.58 -52.21
C TYR A 5 -3.90 29.12 -52.39
N THR A 6 -3.59 28.69 -53.61
CA THR A 6 -3.10 27.33 -53.87
C THR A 6 -1.69 27.11 -53.33
N ILE A 7 -0.82 28.13 -53.36
CA ILE A 7 0.54 28.04 -52.82
C ILE A 7 0.52 28.01 -51.28
N VAL A 8 -0.36 28.80 -50.66
CA VAL A 8 -0.52 28.82 -49.19
C VAL A 8 -1.15 27.50 -48.69
N MET A 9 -2.12 26.94 -49.41
CA MET A 9 -2.73 25.65 -49.07
C MET A 9 -1.73 24.48 -49.23
N ALA A 10 -0.82 24.55 -50.21
CA ALA A 10 0.21 23.52 -50.41
C ALA A 10 1.32 23.56 -49.34
N MET A 11 1.65 24.75 -48.81
CA MET A 11 2.62 24.90 -47.71
C MET A 11 2.09 24.36 -46.37
N LEU A 12 0.78 24.36 -46.15
CA LEU A 12 0.14 23.82 -44.94
C LEU A 12 0.18 22.28 -44.85
N VAL A 13 0.38 21.57 -45.98
CA VAL A 13 0.45 20.10 -46.00
C VAL A 13 1.86 19.59 -45.66
N LEU A 14 2.89 20.42 -45.82
CA LEU A 14 4.28 20.06 -45.46
C LEU A 14 4.60 20.31 -43.98
N ALA A 15 3.69 20.95 -43.23
CA ALA A 15 3.68 20.95 -41.77
C ALA A 15 2.97 19.71 -41.19
N SER A 16 2.96 18.61 -41.96
CA SER A 16 2.65 17.28 -41.46
C SER A 16 3.53 17.00 -40.25
N CYS A 17 2.89 16.58 -39.16
CA CYS A 17 3.49 16.20 -37.89
C CYS A 17 4.90 15.65 -38.08
N SER A 18 5.88 16.26 -37.40
CA SER A 18 6.99 15.46 -36.90
C SER A 18 6.35 14.39 -36.03
N GLU A 19 6.17 13.19 -36.60
CA GLU A 19 5.96 12.00 -35.81
C GLU A 19 7.10 12.03 -34.81
N ASN A 20 6.77 12.32 -33.55
CA ASN A 20 7.72 12.26 -32.47
C ASN A 20 8.22 10.83 -32.56
N GLU A 21 9.43 10.64 -33.11
CA GLU A 21 10.12 9.37 -33.07
C GLU A 21 10.10 9.01 -31.59
N ARG A 22 9.16 8.13 -31.22
CA ARG A 22 9.15 7.50 -29.92
C ARG A 22 10.56 6.96 -29.85
N MET A 23 11.40 7.60 -29.03
CA MET A 23 12.70 7.06 -28.70
C MET A 23 12.41 5.62 -28.34
N VAL A 24 12.82 4.70 -29.21
CA VAL A 24 12.84 3.28 -28.87
C VAL A 24 13.58 3.28 -27.55
N TYR A 25 12.90 2.85 -26.48
CA TYR A 25 13.43 2.92 -25.14
C TYR A 25 14.60 1.93 -25.09
N THR A 26 15.79 2.40 -25.44
CA THR A 26 17.03 1.63 -25.47
C THR A 26 17.70 1.62 -24.10
N ASP A 27 16.95 1.84 -23.03
CA ASP A 27 17.47 1.78 -21.68
C ASP A 27 17.13 0.43 -21.06
N THR A 28 18.14 -0.15 -20.41
CA THR A 28 18.00 -1.33 -19.54
C THR A 28 16.73 -1.20 -18.70
N PRO A 29 15.82 -2.20 -18.71
CA PRO A 29 14.57 -2.14 -17.97
C PRO A 29 14.78 -1.72 -16.51
N GLY A 30 13.94 -0.81 -16.05
CA GLY A 30 14.07 -0.18 -14.74
C GLY A 30 13.19 -0.85 -13.70
N ILE A 31 13.65 -1.00 -12.47
CA ILE A 31 12.85 -1.52 -11.36
C ILE A 31 12.43 -0.43 -10.38
N TYR A 32 11.27 -0.61 -9.77
CA TYR A 32 10.71 0.29 -8.75
C TYR A 32 9.73 -0.43 -7.81
N PHE A 33 9.53 0.12 -6.62
CA PHE A 33 8.48 -0.33 -5.71
C PHE A 33 7.11 0.23 -6.12
N PRO A 34 6.04 -0.59 -6.15
CA PRO A 34 4.70 -0.08 -6.42
C PRO A 34 4.14 0.71 -5.24
N ASP A 35 3.13 1.53 -5.51
CA ASP A 35 2.32 2.14 -4.44
C ASP A 35 1.48 1.04 -3.79
N TYR A 36 1.66 0.83 -2.49
CA TYR A 36 0.85 -0.11 -1.71
C TYR A 36 -0.47 0.50 -1.26
N VAL A 37 -0.44 1.78 -0.94
CA VAL A 37 -1.61 2.58 -0.58
C VAL A 37 -1.51 3.89 -1.34
N VAL A 38 -2.59 4.27 -2.03
CA VAL A 38 -2.63 5.48 -2.86
C VAL A 38 -2.33 6.70 -2.00
N GLY A 39 -1.28 7.43 -2.34
CA GLY A 39 -0.86 8.64 -1.63
C GLY A 39 -0.17 8.40 -0.29
N ALA A 40 0.20 7.15 0.04
CA ALA A 40 1.00 6.87 1.24
C ALA A 40 2.45 6.56 0.88
N ASP A 41 3.37 7.16 1.61
CA ASP A 41 4.81 6.96 1.40
C ASP A 41 5.37 5.74 2.16
N SER A 42 4.50 4.90 2.74
CA SER A 42 4.88 3.78 3.61
C SER A 42 3.84 2.67 3.60
N LEU A 43 4.32 1.43 3.63
CA LEU A 43 3.53 0.24 3.91
C LEU A 43 3.52 0.03 5.42
N VAL A 44 2.34 -0.09 6.04
CA VAL A 44 2.23 -0.35 7.49
C VAL A 44 1.78 -1.79 7.71
N TYR A 45 2.56 -2.53 8.49
CA TYR A 45 2.23 -3.87 8.96
C TYR A 45 2.02 -3.86 10.46
N SER A 46 0.85 -4.33 10.91
CA SER A 46 0.50 -4.43 12.31
C SER A 46 0.25 -5.87 12.75
N PHE A 47 0.89 -6.25 13.85
CA PHE A 47 0.64 -7.52 14.56
C PHE A 47 -0.63 -7.51 15.40
N ARG A 48 -1.32 -6.36 15.55
CA ARG A 48 -2.38 -6.18 16.54
C ARG A 48 -3.51 -7.21 16.43
N MET A 49 -3.79 -7.66 15.22
CA MET A 49 -4.84 -8.64 14.89
C MET A 49 -4.27 -9.98 14.43
N LYS A 50 -3.01 -10.26 14.75
CA LYS A 50 -2.34 -11.52 14.42
C LYS A 50 -2.17 -12.35 15.69
N ASP A 51 -2.47 -13.64 15.58
CA ASP A 51 -2.21 -14.63 16.65
C ASP A 51 -0.75 -15.08 16.68
N THR A 52 0.12 -14.48 15.86
CA THR A 52 1.54 -14.80 15.72
C THR A 52 2.39 -13.56 15.91
N ASP A 53 3.54 -13.73 16.55
CA ASP A 53 4.55 -12.68 16.70
C ASP A 53 5.58 -12.72 15.53
N ARG A 54 5.31 -13.50 14.49
CA ARG A 54 6.16 -13.63 13.29
C ARG A 54 5.30 -13.81 12.04
N ASP A 55 5.60 -13.07 10.98
CA ASP A 55 4.93 -13.18 9.68
C ASP A 55 5.88 -12.86 8.52
N THR A 56 5.50 -13.22 7.29
CA THR A 56 6.27 -12.97 6.07
C THR A 56 5.49 -12.08 5.12
N ILE A 57 6.06 -10.92 4.81
CA ILE A 57 5.48 -9.94 3.88
C ILE A 57 6.15 -10.10 2.53
N GLN A 58 5.38 -10.25 1.46
CA GLN A 58 5.91 -10.26 0.09
C GLN A 58 6.00 -8.82 -0.41
N ILE A 59 7.23 -8.32 -0.55
CA ILE A 59 7.49 -7.01 -1.13
C ILE A 59 7.61 -7.18 -2.64
N HIS A 60 6.85 -6.38 -3.39
CA HIS A 60 6.74 -6.42 -4.83
C HIS A 60 7.69 -5.42 -5.46
N VAL A 61 8.31 -5.80 -6.57
CA VAL A 61 9.15 -4.95 -7.41
C VAL A 61 8.60 -5.03 -8.82
N LYS A 62 8.26 -3.88 -9.40
CA LYS A 62 7.71 -3.78 -10.76
C LYS A 62 8.78 -3.40 -11.76
N LEU A 63 8.57 -3.82 -13.00
CA LEU A 63 9.39 -3.43 -14.14
C LEU A 63 8.81 -2.21 -14.85
N LEU A 64 9.70 -1.33 -15.29
CA LEU A 64 9.48 -0.21 -16.18
C LEU A 64 10.21 -0.51 -17.49
N GLY A 65 9.49 -0.41 -18.61
CA GLY A 65 10.00 -0.79 -19.93
C GLY A 65 9.50 -2.17 -20.35
N ASP A 66 10.22 -2.80 -21.28
CA ASP A 66 9.89 -4.11 -21.82
C ASP A 66 10.18 -5.22 -20.81
N LEU A 67 9.47 -6.34 -20.95
CA LEU A 67 9.71 -7.54 -20.15
C LEU A 67 11.12 -8.09 -20.45
N LEU A 68 11.75 -8.69 -19.45
CA LEU A 68 13.05 -9.31 -19.64
C LEU A 68 12.92 -10.57 -20.51
N ASP A 69 13.81 -10.69 -21.50
CA ASP A 69 13.95 -11.90 -22.32
C ASP A 69 14.64 -13.04 -21.55
N GLU A 70 15.56 -12.70 -20.63
CA GLU A 70 16.27 -13.61 -19.74
C GLU A 70 16.16 -13.14 -18.29
N ALA A 71 16.33 -14.05 -17.33
CA ALA A 71 16.25 -13.68 -15.91
C ALA A 71 17.37 -12.69 -15.54
N GLY A 72 16.99 -11.61 -14.87
CA GLY A 72 17.91 -10.62 -14.31
C GLY A 72 18.08 -10.77 -12.81
N GLU A 73 18.95 -9.96 -12.23
CA GLU A 73 19.11 -9.84 -10.79
C GLU A 73 18.92 -8.40 -10.35
N TYR A 74 18.40 -8.20 -9.15
CA TYR A 74 18.36 -6.90 -8.48
C TYR A 74 18.80 -7.02 -7.04
N GLU A 75 19.27 -5.90 -6.50
CA GLU A 75 19.70 -5.81 -5.12
C GLU A 75 18.73 -4.97 -4.29
N VAL A 76 18.53 -5.40 -3.05
CA VAL A 76 17.79 -4.67 -2.03
C VAL A 76 18.71 -4.44 -0.85
N ILE A 77 18.87 -3.18 -0.45
CA ILE A 77 19.64 -2.81 0.73
C ILE A 77 18.71 -2.26 1.81
N VAL A 78 19.10 -2.49 3.06
CA VAL A 78 18.49 -1.80 4.20
C VAL A 78 19.21 -0.48 4.41
N SER A 79 18.46 0.61 4.47
CA SER A 79 18.97 1.95 4.76
C SER A 79 19.44 2.04 6.22
N GLU A 80 20.55 2.74 6.46
CA GLU A 80 21.07 3.03 7.80
C GLU A 80 20.11 3.89 8.64
N ASN A 81 19.15 4.58 7.99
CA ASN A 81 18.12 5.36 8.67
C ASN A 81 16.99 4.49 9.27
N SER A 82 17.03 3.17 9.06
CA SER A 82 16.05 2.25 9.63
C SER A 82 16.12 2.24 11.15
N SER A 83 14.98 2.41 11.82
CA SER A 83 14.86 2.18 13.27
C SER A 83 14.54 0.73 13.61
N ALA A 84 14.11 -0.06 12.62
CA ALA A 84 13.96 -1.50 12.75
C ALA A 84 15.34 -2.17 12.88
N VAL A 85 15.46 -3.18 13.76
CA VAL A 85 16.74 -3.84 14.09
C VAL A 85 16.72 -5.27 13.57
N ALA A 86 17.72 -5.64 12.78
CA ALA A 86 17.87 -7.00 12.26
C ALA A 86 17.99 -8.04 13.40
N GLY A 87 17.35 -9.19 13.25
CA GLY A 87 17.26 -10.23 14.29
C GLY A 87 16.28 -9.92 15.43
N LYS A 88 15.74 -8.69 15.50
CA LYS A 88 14.75 -8.27 16.51
C LYS A 88 13.40 -7.96 15.87
N HIS A 89 13.35 -7.00 14.95
CA HIS A 89 12.11 -6.55 14.28
C HIS A 89 11.91 -7.22 12.92
N TYR A 90 12.99 -7.67 12.28
CA TYR A 90 12.96 -8.41 11.01
C TYR A 90 14.16 -9.35 10.91
N GLU A 91 14.06 -10.43 10.13
CA GLU A 91 15.21 -11.31 9.88
C GLU A 91 16.21 -10.65 8.92
N THR A 92 17.48 -11.05 8.98
CA THR A 92 18.51 -10.48 8.09
C THR A 92 18.12 -10.75 6.63
N LEU A 93 17.97 -9.66 5.86
CA LEU A 93 17.51 -9.72 4.48
C LEU A 93 18.61 -10.23 3.55
N GLN A 94 18.23 -11.09 2.61
CA GLN A 94 19.10 -11.39 1.47
C GLN A 94 19.25 -10.13 0.61
N HIS A 95 20.44 -9.90 0.07
CA HIS A 95 20.71 -8.62 -0.59
C HIS A 95 20.44 -8.67 -2.10
N ARG A 96 20.25 -9.88 -2.66
CA ARG A 96 20.16 -10.12 -4.10
C ARG A 96 19.00 -11.06 -4.38
N PHE A 97 18.21 -10.73 -5.39
CA PHE A 97 17.02 -11.46 -5.79
C PHE A 97 16.94 -11.58 -7.31
N THR A 98 16.30 -12.66 -7.76
CA THR A 98 16.08 -12.92 -9.18
C THR A 98 14.82 -12.21 -9.67
N TYR A 99 14.93 -11.61 -10.84
CA TYR A 99 13.81 -11.09 -11.60
C TYR A 99 13.58 -12.03 -12.80
N GLU A 100 12.55 -12.85 -12.72
CA GLU A 100 12.25 -13.86 -13.74
C GLU A 100 11.90 -13.22 -15.10
N ALA A 101 12.29 -13.90 -16.18
CA ALA A 101 11.93 -13.51 -17.54
C ALA A 101 10.41 -13.52 -17.74
N ASP A 102 9.91 -12.69 -18.67
CA ASP A 102 8.47 -12.61 -19.02
C ASP A 102 7.54 -12.28 -17.82
N LYS A 103 8.05 -11.59 -16.80
CA LYS A 103 7.27 -11.12 -15.63
C LYS A 103 7.24 -9.61 -15.51
N SER A 104 6.07 -9.06 -15.23
CA SER A 104 5.90 -7.62 -14.93
C SER A 104 6.10 -7.28 -13.45
N VAL A 105 6.16 -8.30 -12.59
CA VAL A 105 6.34 -8.17 -11.13
C VAL A 105 7.25 -9.30 -10.63
N SER A 106 8.29 -8.95 -9.87
CA SER A 106 9.02 -9.86 -8.99
C SER A 106 8.66 -9.58 -7.52
N SER A 107 8.94 -10.51 -6.61
CA SER A 107 8.71 -10.31 -5.18
C SER A 107 9.81 -10.94 -4.35
N PHE A 108 10.08 -10.35 -3.19
CA PHE A 108 10.97 -10.92 -2.18
C PHE A 108 10.32 -10.94 -0.79
N PRO A 109 10.61 -11.95 0.03
CA PRO A 109 10.06 -12.05 1.37
C PRO A 109 10.82 -11.16 2.36
N VAL A 110 10.08 -10.47 3.21
CA VAL A 110 10.57 -9.83 4.43
C VAL A 110 9.90 -10.49 5.62
N VAL A 111 10.67 -11.20 6.44
CA VAL A 111 10.16 -11.81 7.67
C VAL A 111 10.20 -10.76 8.79
N VAL A 112 9.03 -10.38 9.29
CA VAL A 112 8.85 -9.43 10.38
C VAL A 112 8.59 -10.15 11.69
N MET A 113 9.00 -9.54 12.80
CA MET A 113 8.89 -10.12 14.14
C MET A 113 8.47 -9.06 15.15
N LYS A 114 7.69 -9.50 16.15
CA LYS A 114 7.29 -8.72 17.31
C LYS A 114 7.89 -9.34 18.58
N PRO A 115 9.07 -8.91 19.00
CA PRO A 115 9.66 -9.39 20.25
C PRO A 115 9.05 -8.65 21.44
N GLY A 116 8.29 -9.35 22.26
CA GLY A 116 7.72 -8.80 23.49
C GLY A 116 6.67 -7.70 23.22
N ALA A 117 6.66 -6.67 24.07
CA ALA A 117 5.59 -5.66 24.12
C ALA A 117 6.01 -4.27 23.57
N GLU A 118 7.25 -4.08 23.09
CA GLU A 118 7.72 -2.77 22.63
C GLU A 118 6.85 -2.16 21.54
N LEU A 119 6.45 -2.98 20.56
CA LEU A 119 5.62 -2.54 19.44
C LEU A 119 4.16 -2.25 19.85
N ASP A 120 3.76 -2.55 21.09
CA ASP A 120 2.43 -2.21 21.61
C ASP A 120 2.27 -0.69 21.74
N GLU A 121 3.38 0.03 21.94
CA GLU A 121 3.43 1.48 22.10
C GLU A 121 4.32 2.17 21.05
N ALA A 122 5.08 1.40 20.25
CA ALA A 122 6.00 1.92 19.25
C ALA A 122 5.67 1.46 17.82
N THR A 123 6.21 2.21 16.86
CA THR A 123 6.29 1.82 15.45
C THR A 123 7.74 1.97 15.03
N VAL A 124 8.31 0.93 14.45
CA VAL A 124 9.68 0.93 13.92
C VAL A 124 9.64 0.90 12.40
N MET A 125 10.61 1.55 11.77
CA MET A 125 10.68 1.71 10.32
C MET A 125 11.83 0.87 9.76
N LEU A 126 11.51 0.01 8.81
CA LEU A 126 12.48 -0.64 7.93
C LEU A 126 12.44 0.06 6.57
N GLU A 127 13.51 0.77 6.23
CA GLU A 127 13.64 1.42 4.92
C GLU A 127 14.48 0.53 3.98
N LEU A 128 13.91 0.22 2.82
CA LEU A 128 14.50 -0.62 1.80
C LEU A 128 14.76 0.20 0.54
N SER A 129 15.93 0.02 -0.07
CA SER A 129 16.30 0.67 -1.32
C SER A 129 16.69 -0.35 -2.38
N LEU A 130 16.19 -0.15 -3.59
CA LEU A 130 16.65 -0.88 -4.77
C LEU A 130 18.01 -0.35 -5.21
N LYS A 131 18.89 -1.25 -5.63
CA LYS A 131 20.13 -0.90 -6.32
C LYS A 131 20.10 -1.42 -7.75
N ALA A 132 20.61 -0.59 -8.66
CA ALA A 132 20.87 -1.00 -10.03
C ALA A 132 21.91 -2.13 -10.07
N THR A 133 21.76 -3.01 -11.04
CA THR A 133 22.69 -4.08 -11.38
C THR A 133 23.04 -3.98 -12.87
N GLU A 134 23.86 -4.89 -13.37
CA GLU A 134 24.15 -4.95 -14.81
C GLU A 134 22.89 -5.28 -15.65
N SER A 135 21.97 -6.06 -15.09
CA SER A 135 20.74 -6.48 -15.78
C SER A 135 19.56 -5.54 -15.63
N LEU A 136 19.51 -4.72 -14.56
CA LEU A 136 18.34 -3.90 -14.21
C LEU A 136 18.75 -2.52 -13.73
N SER A 137 18.16 -1.49 -14.33
CA SER A 137 18.34 -0.09 -13.93
C SER A 137 17.32 0.32 -12.87
N LEU A 138 17.39 1.56 -12.38
CA LEU A 138 16.38 2.12 -11.48
C LEU A 138 15.33 2.89 -12.30
N GLY A 139 14.05 2.53 -12.15
CA GLY A 139 12.97 3.10 -12.95
C GLY A 139 12.58 4.52 -12.52
N TYR A 140 11.82 4.64 -11.43
CA TYR A 140 11.33 5.91 -10.91
C TYR A 140 12.14 6.33 -9.67
N PRO A 141 12.95 7.41 -9.72
CA PRO A 141 13.82 7.81 -8.61
C PRO A 141 13.11 8.05 -7.26
N ASP A 142 11.84 8.44 -7.30
CA ASP A 142 10.97 8.64 -6.13
C ASP A 142 10.37 7.33 -5.59
N ARG A 143 10.55 6.20 -6.29
CA ARG A 143 10.00 4.88 -5.96
C ARG A 143 11.04 3.77 -5.89
N VAL A 144 12.32 4.13 -5.80
CA VAL A 144 13.41 3.17 -5.54
C VAL A 144 13.61 2.90 -4.06
N ASN A 145 12.98 3.71 -3.20
CA ASN A 145 12.97 3.53 -1.76
C ASN A 145 11.54 3.22 -1.31
N MET A 146 11.41 2.37 -0.30
CA MET A 146 10.15 2.17 0.39
C MET A 146 10.37 2.07 1.90
N ARG A 147 9.32 2.38 2.65
CA ARG A 147 9.31 2.27 4.11
C ARG A 147 8.27 1.26 4.53
N LEU A 148 8.71 0.21 5.22
CA LEU A 148 7.87 -0.74 5.92
C LEU A 148 7.81 -0.36 7.41
N MET A 149 6.67 0.12 7.86
CA MET A 149 6.40 0.43 9.26
C MET A 149 5.89 -0.83 9.96
N ILE A 150 6.55 -1.25 11.03
CA ILE A 150 6.22 -2.45 11.81
C ILE A 150 5.72 -2.00 13.19
N THR A 151 4.53 -2.46 13.58
CA THR A 151 3.91 -2.07 14.85
C THR A 151 3.02 -3.20 15.41
N ASN A 152 2.58 -3.09 16.66
CA ASN A 152 1.47 -3.87 17.23
C ASN A 152 0.27 -2.98 17.58
N GLN A 153 0.22 -1.77 17.04
CA GLN A 153 -0.89 -0.84 17.27
C GLN A 153 -2.01 -1.04 16.25
N LEU A 154 -3.23 -0.65 16.63
CA LEU A 154 -4.31 -0.48 15.66
C LEU A 154 -3.91 0.59 14.63
N VAL A 155 -3.95 0.20 13.35
CA VAL A 155 -3.65 1.09 12.23
C VAL A 155 -4.97 1.54 11.64
N LYS A 156 -5.18 2.86 11.54
CA LYS A 156 -6.34 3.43 10.88
C LYS A 156 -6.44 2.92 9.44
N PRO A 157 -7.54 2.26 9.03
CA PRO A 157 -7.73 1.85 7.66
C PRO A 157 -7.71 3.07 6.71
N ALA A 158 -7.05 2.94 5.54
CA ALA A 158 -6.90 4.05 4.60
C ALA A 158 -8.24 4.63 4.09
N TYR A 159 -9.26 3.78 4.01
CA TYR A 159 -10.62 4.14 3.61
C TYR A 159 -11.55 4.31 4.83
N TRP A 160 -10.98 4.57 6.01
CA TRP A 160 -11.78 4.94 7.16
C TRP A 160 -12.53 6.23 6.88
N ASP A 161 -11.82 7.31 6.51
CA ASP A 161 -12.44 8.62 6.31
C ASP A 161 -13.46 8.60 5.15
N MET A 162 -13.26 7.72 4.17
CA MET A 162 -14.26 7.41 3.17
C MET A 162 -14.04 6.00 2.58
N PRO A 163 -15.06 5.11 2.56
CA PRO A 163 -16.45 5.35 2.96
C PRO A 163 -16.78 4.97 4.42
N LEU A 164 -15.88 4.39 5.23
CA LEU A 164 -16.30 3.81 6.52
C LEU A 164 -16.86 4.83 7.51
N ALA A 165 -16.39 6.07 7.50
CA ALA A 165 -16.84 7.13 8.38
C ALA A 165 -18.32 7.49 8.15
N LEU A 166 -18.88 7.15 6.98
CA LEU A 166 -20.32 7.24 6.74
C LEU A 166 -21.11 6.28 7.65
N TYR A 167 -20.51 5.16 8.05
CA TYR A 167 -21.15 4.13 8.87
C TYR A 167 -20.73 4.16 10.33
N PHE A 168 -19.49 4.54 10.62
CA PHE A 168 -18.89 4.48 11.96
C PHE A 168 -18.55 5.87 12.56
N GLY A 169 -18.73 6.95 11.79
CA GLY A 169 -18.34 8.30 12.18
C GLY A 169 -16.82 8.48 12.27
N GLU A 170 -16.39 9.46 13.06
CA GLU A 170 -14.97 9.79 13.24
C GLU A 170 -14.16 8.61 13.78
N TYR A 171 -12.91 8.50 13.32
CA TYR A 171 -11.98 7.45 13.76
C TYR A 171 -11.50 7.70 15.18
N SER A 172 -11.41 6.64 15.97
CA SER A 172 -10.53 6.55 17.12
C SER A 172 -10.03 5.11 17.26
N LYS A 173 -8.86 4.90 17.87
CA LYS A 173 -8.33 3.55 18.14
C LYS A 173 -9.29 2.75 19.01
N VAL A 174 -9.90 3.39 20.02
CA VAL A 174 -10.91 2.76 20.89
C VAL A 174 -12.12 2.32 20.08
N LYS A 175 -12.62 3.18 19.18
CA LYS A 175 -13.75 2.82 18.32
C LYS A 175 -13.41 1.71 17.34
N HIS A 176 -12.24 1.74 16.71
CA HIS A 176 -11.77 0.68 15.82
C HIS A 176 -11.69 -0.66 16.55
N GLN A 177 -11.10 -0.69 17.76
CA GLN A 177 -11.09 -1.89 18.60
C GLN A 177 -12.51 -2.37 18.91
N ARG A 178 -13.44 -1.46 19.22
CA ARG A 178 -14.84 -1.78 19.49
C ARG A 178 -15.55 -2.37 18.27
N CYS A 179 -15.32 -1.83 17.08
CA CYS A 179 -15.82 -2.40 15.83
C CYS A 179 -15.37 -3.85 15.71
N ILE A 180 -14.08 -4.13 15.88
CA ILE A 180 -13.54 -5.49 15.74
C ILE A 180 -14.17 -6.44 16.75
N LEU A 181 -14.34 -6.02 18.00
CA LEU A 181 -14.93 -6.84 19.07
C LEU A 181 -16.41 -7.17 18.81
N LEU A 182 -17.17 -6.23 18.25
CA LEU A 182 -18.60 -6.42 17.98
C LEU A 182 -18.85 -7.18 16.67
N MET A 183 -18.04 -6.93 15.64
CA MET A 183 -18.19 -7.55 14.31
C MET A 183 -17.53 -8.93 14.25
N GLY A 184 -16.50 -9.18 15.06
CA GLY A 184 -15.74 -10.43 15.08
C GLY A 184 -14.59 -10.50 14.05
N HIS A 185 -14.32 -9.42 13.31
CA HIS A 185 -13.23 -9.32 12.34
C HIS A 185 -12.74 -7.87 12.18
N ASP A 186 -11.60 -7.70 11.51
CA ASP A 186 -11.04 -6.38 11.17
C ASP A 186 -11.40 -5.93 9.74
N PHE A 187 -11.01 -4.71 9.39
CA PHE A 187 -11.15 -4.11 8.06
C PHE A 187 -9.84 -4.26 7.25
N PRO A 188 -9.90 -4.37 5.92
CA PRO A 188 -11.07 -4.63 5.07
C PRO A 188 -11.47 -6.09 5.11
N LEU A 189 -12.67 -6.37 4.62
CA LEU A 189 -13.01 -7.70 4.16
C LEU A 189 -12.74 -7.81 2.66
N THR A 190 -12.18 -8.94 2.24
CA THR A 190 -12.28 -9.43 0.87
C THR A 190 -13.73 -9.77 0.53
N LYS A 191 -14.03 -9.99 -0.75
CA LYS A 191 -15.40 -10.34 -1.18
C LYS A 191 -15.82 -11.69 -0.60
N GLU A 192 -14.89 -12.62 -0.53
CA GLU A 192 -15.06 -13.96 0.03
C GLU A 192 -15.34 -13.88 1.53
N GLU A 193 -14.56 -13.09 2.28
CA GLU A 193 -14.79 -12.90 3.72
C GLU A 193 -16.11 -12.17 4.00
N LEU A 194 -16.47 -11.17 3.19
CA LEU A 194 -17.75 -10.47 3.31
C LEU A 194 -18.93 -11.45 3.26
N ILE A 195 -18.92 -12.37 2.29
CA ILE A 195 -19.94 -13.42 2.17
C ILE A 195 -19.91 -14.33 3.41
N GLY A 196 -18.72 -14.69 3.88
CA GLY A 196 -18.54 -15.48 5.10
C GLY A 196 -19.16 -14.85 6.35
N TRP A 197 -19.14 -13.52 6.44
CA TRP A 197 -19.78 -12.74 7.50
C TRP A 197 -21.25 -12.38 7.22
N GLY A 198 -21.87 -13.02 6.22
CA GLY A 198 -23.30 -12.83 5.89
C GLY A 198 -23.60 -11.56 5.09
N GLY A 199 -22.59 -10.87 4.57
CA GLY A 199 -22.75 -9.68 3.74
C GLY A 199 -23.12 -10.02 2.28
N LEU A 200 -24.20 -9.41 1.78
CA LEU A 200 -24.59 -9.51 0.36
C LEU A 200 -23.86 -8.48 -0.52
N ASN A 201 -23.55 -7.31 0.04
CA ASN A 201 -22.72 -6.26 -0.55
C ASN A 201 -22.12 -5.41 0.57
N TYR A 202 -21.00 -4.75 0.28
CA TYR A 202 -20.28 -3.94 1.26
C TYR A 202 -21.13 -2.82 1.85
N TYR A 203 -21.94 -2.15 1.03
CA TYR A 203 -22.75 -1.01 1.49
C TYR A 203 -23.74 -1.43 2.58
N SER A 204 -24.58 -2.43 2.32
CA SER A 204 -25.59 -2.87 3.29
C SER A 204 -24.95 -3.50 4.53
N TYR A 205 -23.83 -4.20 4.34
CA TYR A 205 -23.10 -4.83 5.42
C TYR A 205 -22.52 -3.79 6.39
N TRP A 206 -21.76 -2.81 5.88
CA TRP A 206 -21.16 -1.78 6.72
C TRP A 206 -22.21 -0.87 7.36
N MET A 207 -23.33 -0.61 6.67
CA MET A 207 -24.46 0.10 7.25
C MET A 207 -25.06 -0.65 8.46
N GLN A 208 -25.24 -1.97 8.35
CA GLN A 208 -25.73 -2.79 9.46
C GLN A 208 -24.73 -2.80 10.63
N GLN A 209 -23.45 -3.01 10.37
CA GLN A 209 -22.42 -2.99 11.41
C GLN A 209 -22.28 -1.61 12.06
N GLY A 210 -22.38 -0.54 11.28
CA GLY A 210 -22.41 0.83 11.79
C GLY A 210 -23.53 1.07 12.80
N ARG A 211 -24.73 0.51 12.54
CA ARG A 211 -25.87 0.55 13.49
C ARG A 211 -25.58 -0.23 14.77
N VAL A 212 -25.01 -1.43 14.67
CA VAL A 212 -24.64 -2.26 15.83
C VAL A 212 -23.65 -1.52 16.74
N VAL A 213 -22.59 -0.95 16.16
CA VAL A 213 -21.59 -0.20 16.92
C VAL A 213 -22.19 1.09 17.50
N CYS A 214 -23.06 1.78 16.75
CA CYS A 214 -23.74 2.98 17.25
C CYS A 214 -24.67 2.67 18.44
N GLU A 215 -25.41 1.57 18.40
CA GLU A 215 -26.30 1.13 19.48
C GLU A 215 -25.51 0.74 20.74
N TYR A 216 -24.32 0.16 20.57
CA TYR A 216 -23.40 -0.08 21.69
C TYR A 216 -23.08 1.24 22.42
N TYR A 217 -22.69 2.30 21.71
CA TYR A 217 -22.40 3.60 22.32
C TYR A 217 -23.65 4.37 22.79
N ALA A 218 -24.85 3.94 22.41
CA ALA A 218 -26.09 4.48 22.99
C ALA A 218 -26.33 3.98 24.42
N THR A 219 -25.71 2.86 24.79
CA THR A 219 -25.91 2.18 26.09
C THR A 219 -24.63 2.10 26.93
N HIS A 220 -23.47 2.39 26.35
CA HIS A 220 -22.17 2.33 27.00
C HIS A 220 -21.43 3.67 26.85
N THR A 221 -20.82 4.13 27.94
CA THR A 221 -19.96 5.30 27.94
C THR A 221 -18.50 4.86 27.84
N GLU A 222 -17.84 5.22 26.75
CA GLU A 222 -16.40 5.05 26.56
C GLU A 222 -15.77 6.34 26.03
N TYR A 223 -14.48 6.52 26.33
CA TYR A 223 -13.69 7.65 25.89
C TYR A 223 -12.63 7.15 24.92
N ASP A 224 -12.29 7.98 23.93
CA ASP A 224 -11.20 7.69 23.00
C ASP A 224 -9.82 7.83 23.66
N GLU A 225 -8.77 7.53 22.89
CA GLU A 225 -7.37 7.64 23.31
C GLU A 225 -6.94 9.06 23.75
N ASP A 226 -7.69 10.09 23.36
CA ASP A 226 -7.44 11.49 23.70
C ASP A 226 -8.33 11.98 24.87
N GLY A 227 -9.17 11.10 25.41
CA GLY A 227 -10.09 11.39 26.51
C GLY A 227 -11.40 12.07 26.10
N ASN A 228 -11.72 12.13 24.81
CA ASN A 228 -13.01 12.62 24.33
C ASN A 228 -14.08 11.53 24.43
N LEU A 229 -15.30 11.93 24.79
CA LEU A 229 -16.43 11.01 24.83
C LEU A 229 -16.80 10.54 23.41
N ILE A 230 -16.87 9.22 23.20
CA ILE A 230 -17.37 8.68 21.93
C ILE A 230 -18.90 8.76 21.94
N THR A 231 -19.46 9.71 21.20
CA THR A 231 -20.91 9.91 21.10
C THR A 231 -21.54 9.06 20.01
N VAL A 232 -22.83 8.79 20.14
CA VAL A 232 -23.66 8.21 19.07
C VAL A 232 -23.66 9.09 17.81
N TRP A 233 -23.86 8.48 16.65
CA TRP A 233 -23.95 9.15 15.35
C TRP A 233 -25.21 8.69 14.61
N ASN A 234 -25.45 9.24 13.41
CA ASN A 234 -26.48 8.71 12.52
C ASN A 234 -25.83 7.77 11.50
N PRO A 235 -25.84 6.44 11.73
CA PRO A 235 -25.51 5.49 10.68
C PRO A 235 -26.65 5.52 9.66
N PHE A 236 -26.41 6.12 8.49
CA PHE A 236 -27.38 6.28 7.40
C PHE A 236 -28.32 5.08 7.22
#